data_AF-A0A8B7YRM7-F1
#
_entry.id   AF-A0A8B7YRM7-F1
#
_cell.length_a   1.000
_cell.length_b   1.000
_cell.length_c   1.000
_cell.angle_alpha   90.00
_cell.angle_beta   90.00
_cell.angle_gamma   90.00
#
_symmetry.space_group_name_H-M   'P 1'
#
loop_
_entity.id
_entity.type
_entity.pdbx_description
1 polymer ?
#
loop_
_entity_poly.entity_id
_entity_poly.type
_entity_poly.pdbx_seq_one_letter_code
_entity_poly.pdbx_strand_id
1 'polypeptide(L)'
;MSAPVSTMTTLPRLTTQETPVGVVPSSIAPSMVRRSSSKTFIEDSSKGKGLSRSWDERLSRTANGNRSLPRINPLHPQRLGRTVTLETTDAHYQNELRSLLMKREQYHRSHNRWMKPFYGSKVEQEVYRKDTREVLKSQMSEREDSYRRYLLERMDESDRAINFDKKCLEEDKVAFQKKSAFLRQFRDENKRLMELKEQQRKLNRLHSNQSEVELLRYNPVNWSQTLR
;
A
#
# COMPACT_ATOMS: atom_id res chain seq x y z
N MET A 1 -12.53 -40.11 -60.54
CA MET A 1 -11.54 -39.83 -59.47
C MET A 1 -11.65 -38.34 -59.18
N SER A 2 -12.11 -38.01 -57.97
CA SER A 2 -12.63 -36.70 -57.58
C SER A 2 -11.55 -35.68 -57.26
N ALA A 3 -11.76 -34.43 -57.65
CA ALA A 3 -10.90 -33.28 -57.32
C ALA A 3 -11.18 -32.77 -55.89
N PRO A 4 -10.16 -32.28 -55.16
CA PRO A 4 -10.38 -31.68 -53.84
C PRO A 4 -10.76 -30.19 -53.96
N VAL A 5 -11.82 -29.81 -53.26
CA VAL A 5 -12.33 -28.44 -53.11
C VAL A 5 -11.50 -27.70 -52.08
N SER A 6 -10.94 -26.55 -52.46
CA SER A 6 -10.25 -25.62 -51.55
C SER A 6 -11.24 -24.90 -50.64
N THR A 7 -11.17 -25.15 -49.34
CA THR A 7 -11.88 -24.38 -48.31
C THR A 7 -11.05 -23.15 -47.94
N MET A 8 -11.53 -21.96 -48.33
CA MET A 8 -10.98 -20.67 -47.92
C MET A 8 -11.28 -20.43 -46.44
N THR A 9 -10.25 -20.38 -45.60
CA THR A 9 -10.37 -20.01 -44.19
C THR A 9 -10.45 -18.48 -44.06
N THR A 10 -11.62 -17.96 -43.72
CA THR A 10 -11.83 -16.53 -43.46
C THR A 10 -11.38 -16.17 -42.04
N LEU A 11 -10.51 -15.16 -41.93
CA LEU A 11 -10.02 -14.63 -40.65
C LEU A 11 -11.12 -13.88 -39.89
N PRO A 12 -11.14 -13.91 -38.54
CA PRO A 12 -12.12 -13.20 -37.74
C PRO A 12 -11.91 -11.68 -37.80
N ARG A 13 -13.03 -10.95 -37.94
CA ARG A 13 -13.10 -9.49 -38.00
C ARG A 13 -12.93 -8.93 -36.59
N LEU A 14 -11.84 -8.21 -36.33
CA LEU A 14 -11.65 -7.47 -35.07
C LEU A 14 -12.61 -6.28 -35.05
N THR A 15 -13.55 -6.28 -34.11
CA THR A 15 -14.39 -5.12 -33.79
C THR A 15 -13.56 -4.16 -32.93
N THR A 16 -13.49 -2.90 -33.35
CA THR A 16 -12.92 -1.81 -32.55
C THR A 16 -13.89 -1.47 -31.42
N GLN A 17 -13.54 -1.81 -30.17
CA GLN A 17 -14.18 -1.20 -29.02
C GLN A 17 -13.62 0.21 -28.84
N GLU A 18 -14.50 1.21 -28.96
CA GLU A 18 -14.17 2.60 -28.64
C GLU A 18 -14.12 2.76 -27.11
N THR A 19 -12.96 3.17 -26.59
CA THR A 19 -12.82 3.66 -25.22
C THR A 19 -13.47 5.05 -25.10
N PRO A 20 -14.36 5.29 -24.13
CA PRO A 20 -14.93 6.61 -23.92
C PRO A 20 -13.84 7.57 -23.39
N VAL A 21 -13.54 8.60 -24.18
CA VAL A 21 -12.67 9.71 -23.79
C VAL A 21 -13.43 10.57 -22.77
N GLY A 22 -13.03 10.46 -21.51
CA GLY A 22 -13.47 11.36 -20.46
C GLY A 22 -12.99 12.79 -20.75
N VAL A 23 -13.95 13.71 -20.78
CA VAL A 23 -13.75 15.16 -20.97
C VAL A 23 -12.80 15.68 -19.88
N VAL A 24 -11.70 16.29 -20.32
CA VAL A 24 -10.82 17.10 -19.47
C VAL A 24 -11.40 18.51 -19.37
N PRO A 25 -11.75 19.03 -18.19
CA PRO A 25 -12.00 20.45 -18.03
C PRO A 25 -10.67 21.18 -17.80
N SER A 26 -10.19 21.84 -18.84
CA SER A 26 -9.13 22.84 -18.76
C SER A 26 -9.76 24.24 -18.65
N SER A 27 -9.72 24.85 -17.47
CA SER A 27 -9.58 26.31 -17.36
C SER A 27 -8.89 26.68 -16.05
N ILE A 28 -7.61 27.04 -16.17
CA ILE A 28 -6.84 27.73 -15.15
C ILE A 28 -7.05 29.23 -15.42
N ALA A 29 -7.68 29.92 -14.47
CA ALA A 29 -7.55 31.37 -14.33
C ALA A 29 -7.06 31.68 -12.90
N PRO A 30 -6.14 32.64 -12.72
CA PRO A 30 -5.47 32.84 -11.45
C PRO A 30 -6.29 33.78 -10.55
N SER A 31 -6.60 33.33 -9.33
CA SER A 31 -7.03 34.25 -8.26
C SER A 31 -6.02 34.18 -7.12
N MET A 32 -5.16 35.20 -7.06
CA MET A 32 -4.43 35.52 -5.85
C MET A 32 -5.41 36.05 -4.81
N VAL A 33 -5.71 35.26 -3.79
CA VAL A 33 -6.15 35.78 -2.49
C VAL A 33 -5.35 35.06 -1.41
N ARG A 34 -4.31 35.75 -0.92
CA ARG A 34 -3.68 35.43 0.36
C ARG A 34 -4.72 35.58 1.46
N ARG A 35 -5.15 34.47 2.05
CA ARG A 35 -5.64 34.42 3.43
C ARG A 35 -4.92 33.30 4.15
N SER A 36 -4.02 33.69 5.04
CA SER A 36 -3.45 32.82 6.06
C SER A 36 -4.55 32.32 6.97
N SER A 37 -4.88 31.03 6.88
CA SER A 37 -5.53 30.31 7.97
C SER A 37 -4.75 29.02 8.20
N SER A 38 -3.93 29.02 9.25
CA SER A 38 -3.29 27.83 9.79
C SER A 38 -4.40 26.93 10.34
N LYS A 39 -4.91 26.01 9.53
CA LYS A 39 -5.80 24.94 9.96
C LYS A 39 -4.93 23.72 10.19
N THR A 40 -4.61 23.46 11.45
CA THR A 40 -4.10 22.16 11.89
C THR A 40 -5.13 21.10 11.48
N PHE A 41 -4.74 20.21 10.59
CA PHE A 41 -5.51 19.06 10.16
C PHE A 41 -5.55 18.06 11.32
N ILE A 42 -6.69 18.01 12.02
CA ILE A 42 -7.06 16.87 12.87
C ILE A 42 -7.93 16.01 11.97
N GLU A 43 -7.44 14.83 11.63
CA GLU A 43 -8.18 13.85 10.86
C GLU A 43 -9.25 13.22 11.76
N ASP A 44 -10.51 13.51 11.45
CA ASP A 44 -11.68 12.87 12.04
C ASP A 44 -11.78 11.42 11.54
N SER A 45 -11.29 10.47 12.36
CA SER A 45 -11.71 9.08 12.24
C SER A 45 -13.01 8.87 13.03
N SER A 46 -14.10 8.86 12.29
CA SER A 46 -15.46 8.63 12.73
C SER A 46 -15.66 7.20 13.27
N LYS A 47 -15.54 7.03 14.59
CA LYS A 47 -16.25 6.00 15.38
C LYS A 47 -16.71 6.57 16.72
N GLY A 48 -17.74 7.41 16.67
CA GLY A 48 -18.43 7.91 17.86
C GLY A 48 -19.25 6.81 18.53
N LYS A 49 -18.69 6.19 19.57
CA LYS A 49 -19.46 5.77 20.73
C LYS A 49 -19.10 6.71 21.88
N GLY A 50 -20.12 7.35 22.43
CA GLY A 50 -20.02 8.49 23.33
C GLY A 50 -19.03 8.30 24.47
N LEU A 51 -18.19 9.30 24.66
CA LEU A 51 -17.29 9.41 25.79
C LEU A 51 -17.31 10.87 26.26
N SER A 52 -18.44 11.27 26.85
CA SER A 52 -18.39 12.25 27.94
C SER A 52 -17.72 11.54 29.12
N ARG A 53 -16.38 11.47 29.04
CA ARG A 53 -15.56 10.97 30.15
C ARG A 53 -15.32 12.14 31.08
N SER A 54 -16.12 12.15 32.15
CA SER A 54 -15.82 12.89 33.36
C SER A 54 -14.34 12.71 33.73
N TRP A 55 -13.70 13.83 34.11
CA TRP A 55 -12.31 13.86 34.55
C TRP A 55 -12.01 12.88 35.71
N ASP A 56 -13.03 12.42 36.43
CA ASP A 56 -12.91 11.44 37.51
C ASP A 56 -12.57 10.01 37.03
N GLU A 57 -12.91 9.62 35.81
CA GLU A 57 -12.80 8.22 35.37
C GLU A 57 -11.34 7.81 35.00
N ARG A 58 -10.46 8.79 34.83
CA ARG A 58 -9.03 8.56 34.54
C ARG A 58 -8.20 8.27 35.81
N LEU A 59 -8.76 8.48 37.01
CA LEU A 59 -8.06 8.31 38.28
C LEU A 59 -8.07 6.87 38.85
N SER A 60 -8.77 5.93 38.20
CA SER A 60 -8.94 4.55 38.69
C SER A 60 -8.16 3.49 37.91
N ARG A 61 -7.39 3.87 36.87
CA ARG A 61 -6.75 2.89 35.95
C ARG A 61 -5.27 2.59 36.20
N THR A 62 -4.71 2.98 37.34
CA THR A 62 -3.36 2.54 37.74
C THR A 62 -3.38 1.87 39.11
N ALA A 63 -4.13 0.77 39.21
CA ALA A 63 -3.93 -0.22 40.25
C ALA A 63 -3.06 -1.36 39.68
N ASN A 64 -1.76 -1.11 39.54
CA ASN A 64 -0.79 -2.20 39.53
C ASN A 64 -0.72 -2.75 40.96
N GLY A 65 -1.43 -3.86 41.19
CA GLY A 65 -1.51 -4.51 42.48
C GLY A 65 -2.83 -5.25 42.63
N ASN A 66 -2.88 -6.49 42.15
CA ASN A 66 -3.97 -7.45 42.30
C ASN A 66 -4.25 -7.80 43.77
N ARG A 67 -4.78 -6.85 44.56
CA ARG A 67 -5.37 -7.08 45.89
C ARG A 67 -6.65 -6.26 46.09
N SER A 68 -7.45 -6.12 45.03
CA SER A 68 -8.86 -5.81 45.20
C SER A 68 -9.52 -7.04 45.82
N LEU A 69 -9.75 -7.01 47.13
CA LEU A 69 -10.54 -8.03 47.79
C LEU A 69 -11.87 -8.21 47.03
N PRO A 70 -12.39 -9.43 46.80
CA PRO A 70 -13.57 -9.67 45.98
C PRO A 70 -14.82 -9.06 46.63
N ARG A 71 -15.72 -8.44 45.86
CA ARG A 71 -16.98 -7.86 46.37
C ARG A 71 -17.85 -8.99 46.94
N ILE A 72 -18.19 -8.90 48.22
CA ILE A 72 -18.97 -9.95 48.90
C ILE A 72 -20.44 -9.71 48.53
N ASN A 73 -21.08 -10.69 47.89
CA ASN A 73 -22.50 -10.60 47.57
C ASN A 73 -23.33 -10.91 48.83
N PRO A 74 -24.08 -9.94 49.38
CA PRO A 74 -24.83 -10.14 50.62
C PRO A 74 -25.97 -11.16 50.50
N LEU A 75 -26.44 -11.45 49.28
CA LEU A 75 -27.53 -12.39 49.01
C LEU A 75 -27.04 -13.79 48.61
N HIS A 76 -25.72 -14.03 48.55
CA HIS A 76 -25.18 -15.31 48.12
C HIS A 76 -24.74 -16.16 49.34
N PRO A 77 -25.28 -17.39 49.52
CA PRO A 77 -24.86 -18.24 50.62
C PRO A 77 -23.39 -18.66 50.47
N GLN A 78 -22.59 -18.54 51.53
CA GLN A 78 -21.18 -18.91 51.52
C GLN A 78 -21.01 -20.44 51.46
N ARG A 79 -20.18 -20.93 50.53
CA ARG A 79 -19.92 -22.36 50.28
C ARG A 79 -18.78 -22.97 51.12
N LEU A 80 -18.48 -22.44 52.30
CA LEU A 80 -17.37 -22.93 53.14
C LEU A 80 -17.88 -23.55 54.45
N GLY A 81 -17.19 -24.61 54.90
CA GLY A 81 -17.47 -25.34 56.14
C GLY A 81 -17.51 -24.42 57.36
N ARG A 82 -18.55 -24.60 58.16
CA ARG A 82 -19.02 -23.66 59.20
C ARG A 82 -18.14 -23.75 60.46
N THR A 83 -17.13 -22.88 60.62
CA THR A 83 -16.68 -22.50 61.97
C THR A 83 -17.57 -21.34 62.42
N VAL A 84 -18.69 -21.68 63.06
CA VAL A 84 -19.66 -20.72 63.60
C VAL A 84 -19.05 -20.09 64.84
N THR A 85 -18.40 -18.94 64.68
CA THR A 85 -18.51 -17.92 65.73
C THR A 85 -19.89 -17.29 65.58
N LEU A 86 -20.67 -17.22 66.66
CA LEU A 86 -22.06 -16.72 66.68
C LEU A 86 -22.20 -15.21 66.40
N GLU A 87 -21.21 -14.61 65.75
CA GLU A 87 -21.19 -13.19 65.41
C GLU A 87 -21.69 -13.00 63.98
N THR A 88 -22.96 -12.62 63.86
CA THR A 88 -23.61 -12.27 62.60
C THR A 88 -23.07 -10.92 62.12
N THR A 89 -21.91 -10.88 61.46
CA THR A 89 -21.46 -9.63 60.85
C THR A 89 -22.25 -9.35 59.57
N ASP A 90 -22.92 -8.21 59.52
CA ASP A 90 -23.70 -7.79 58.35
C ASP A 90 -22.80 -7.61 57.11
N ALA A 91 -23.14 -8.32 56.03
CA ALA A 91 -22.41 -8.24 54.76
C ALA A 91 -22.55 -6.86 54.09
N HIS A 92 -23.64 -6.13 54.36
CA HIS A 92 -23.79 -4.75 53.89
C HIS A 92 -22.80 -3.83 54.61
N TYR A 93 -22.70 -3.92 55.93
CA TYR A 93 -21.71 -3.20 56.74
C TYR A 93 -20.26 -3.44 56.25
N GLN A 94 -19.88 -4.68 55.93
CA GLN A 94 -18.54 -4.99 55.42
C GLN A 94 -18.25 -4.37 54.04
N ASN A 95 -19.27 -4.35 53.16
CA ASN A 95 -19.16 -3.70 51.85
C ASN A 95 -19.07 -2.17 51.97
N GLU A 96 -19.83 -1.57 52.90
CA GLU A 96 -19.76 -0.14 53.20
C GLU A 96 -18.39 0.25 53.75
N LEU A 97 -17.87 -0.51 54.72
CA LEU A 97 -16.54 -0.29 55.29
C LEU A 97 -15.45 -0.36 54.22
N ARG A 98 -15.53 -1.32 53.28
CA ARG A 98 -14.60 -1.37 52.14
C ARG A 98 -14.73 -0.15 51.23
N SER A 99 -15.96 0.26 50.90
CA SER A 99 -16.20 1.44 50.08
C SER A 99 -15.59 2.69 50.71
N LEU A 100 -15.75 2.86 52.02
CA LEU A 100 -15.14 3.96 52.78
C LEU A 100 -13.61 3.89 52.77
N LEU A 101 -13.02 2.69 52.93
CA LEU A 101 -11.56 2.51 52.85
C LEU A 101 -11.01 2.86 51.46
N MET A 102 -11.68 2.41 50.39
CA MET A 102 -11.29 2.75 49.02
C MET A 102 -11.38 4.26 48.76
N LYS A 103 -12.45 4.91 49.21
CA LYS A 103 -12.59 6.37 49.12
C LYS A 103 -11.45 7.06 49.86
N ARG A 104 -11.18 6.65 51.10
CA ARG A 104 -10.09 7.21 51.92
C ARG A 104 -8.73 7.03 51.26
N GLU A 105 -8.43 5.85 50.73
CA GLU A 105 -7.18 5.59 50.03
C GLU A 105 -7.04 6.45 48.76
N GLN A 106 -8.13 6.60 48.01
CA GLN A 106 -8.15 7.47 46.83
C GLN A 106 -7.90 8.94 47.19
N TYR A 107 -8.54 9.43 48.25
CA TYR A 107 -8.27 10.78 48.75
C TYR A 107 -6.81 10.95 49.17
N HIS A 108 -6.24 9.97 49.87
CA HIS A 108 -4.82 9.99 50.24
C HIS A 108 -3.90 9.99 49.03
N ARG A 109 -4.17 9.16 48.00
CA ARG A 109 -3.37 9.14 46.77
C ARG A 109 -3.42 10.48 46.04
N SER A 110 -4.61 11.03 45.86
CA SER A 110 -4.80 12.34 45.23
C SER A 110 -4.10 13.42 46.04
N HIS A 111 -4.32 13.45 47.36
CA HIS A 111 -3.67 14.38 48.28
C HIS A 111 -2.15 14.33 48.18
N ASN A 112 -1.57 13.14 48.34
CA ASN A 112 -0.13 12.92 48.24
C ASN A 112 0.45 13.31 46.88
N ARG A 113 -0.36 13.35 45.82
CA ARG A 113 0.08 13.78 44.48
C ARG A 113 0.08 15.30 44.32
N TRP A 114 -0.99 15.98 44.75
CA TRP A 114 -1.11 17.44 44.57
C TRP A 114 -0.46 18.26 45.68
N MET A 115 -0.23 17.67 46.86
CA MET A 115 0.36 18.33 48.02
C MET A 115 1.85 18.62 47.81
N LYS A 116 2.61 17.65 47.25
CA LYS A 116 4.07 17.71 47.08
C LYS A 116 4.62 18.98 46.44
N PRO A 117 4.03 19.54 45.36
CA PRO A 117 4.57 20.72 44.69
C PRO A 117 4.47 22.01 45.52
N PHE A 118 3.44 22.14 46.38
CA PHE A 118 3.11 23.40 47.06
C PHE A 118 3.36 23.34 48.57
N TYR A 119 3.03 22.21 49.19
CA TYR A 119 3.00 22.05 50.65
C TYR A 119 3.98 20.98 51.16
N GLY A 120 4.68 20.28 50.27
CA GLY A 120 5.71 19.30 50.64
C GLY A 120 6.95 19.95 51.24
N SER A 121 7.83 19.13 51.84
CA SER A 121 9.15 19.60 52.28
C SER A 121 9.96 20.14 51.10
N LYS A 122 10.93 21.03 51.35
CA LYS A 122 11.78 21.59 50.28
C LYS A 122 12.46 20.52 49.44
N VAL A 123 12.83 19.40 50.07
CA VAL A 123 13.40 18.23 49.38
C VAL A 123 12.38 17.59 48.43
N GLU A 124 11.14 17.39 48.88
CA GLU A 124 10.06 16.77 48.08
C GLU A 124 9.63 17.66 46.91
N GLN A 125 9.58 18.97 47.12
CA GLN A 125 9.30 19.95 46.07
C GLN A 125 10.37 19.87 44.97
N GLU A 126 11.65 19.73 45.33
CA GLU A 126 12.72 19.65 44.34
C GLU A 126 12.71 18.31 43.59
N VAL A 127 12.41 17.20 44.27
CA VAL A 127 12.19 15.90 43.60
C VAL A 127 11.07 16.03 42.57
N TYR A 128 9.93 16.60 42.94
CA TYR A 128 8.81 16.79 42.01
C TYR A 128 9.19 17.66 40.79
N ARG A 129 9.93 18.75 41.01
CA ARG A 129 10.42 19.62 39.92
C ARG A 129 11.40 18.89 39.03
N LYS A 130 12.31 18.09 39.61
CA LYS A 130 13.26 17.27 38.87
C LYS A 130 12.53 16.26 37.98
N ASP A 131 11.59 15.50 38.53
CA ASP A 131 10.80 14.53 37.77
C ASP A 131 10.05 15.21 36.61
N THR A 132 9.47 16.38 36.87
CA THR A 132 8.78 17.16 35.83
C THR A 132 9.73 17.59 34.71
N ARG A 133 10.94 18.06 35.05
CA ARG A 133 11.97 18.42 34.06
C ARG A 133 12.42 17.20 33.25
N GLU A 134 12.59 16.04 33.89
CA GLU A 134 12.99 14.80 33.22
C GLU A 134 11.93 14.32 32.23
N VAL A 135 10.65 14.34 32.63
CA VAL A 135 9.54 14.00 31.73
C VAL A 135 9.51 14.94 30.53
N LEU A 136 9.65 16.25 30.74
CA LEU A 136 9.67 17.22 29.64
C LEU A 136 10.86 17.00 28.69
N LYS A 137 12.05 16.70 29.23
CA LYS A 137 13.23 16.36 28.42
C LYS A 137 12.99 15.09 27.59
N SER A 138 12.41 14.05 28.19
CA SER A 138 12.05 12.82 27.48
C SER A 138 11.07 13.12 26.34
N GLN A 139 10.00 13.88 26.61
CA GLN A 139 9.01 14.28 25.60
C GLN A 139 9.63 15.08 24.46
N MET A 140 10.55 16.00 24.76
CA MET A 140 11.27 16.76 23.73
C MET A 140 12.15 15.83 22.87
N SER A 141 12.92 14.94 23.50
CA SER A 141 13.77 13.97 22.79
C SER A 141 12.94 13.05 21.90
N GLU A 142 11.86 12.46 22.43
CA GLU A 142 10.96 11.60 21.67
C GLU A 142 10.33 12.32 20.48
N ARG A 143 9.96 13.60 20.65
CA ARG A 143 9.43 14.43 19.56
C ARG A 143 10.49 14.67 18.48
N GLU A 144 11.72 14.97 18.86
CA GLU A 144 12.81 15.13 17.89
C GLU A 144 13.13 13.83 17.17
N ASP A 145 13.21 12.71 17.88
CA ASP A 145 13.51 11.41 17.29
C ASP A 145 12.40 10.92 16.37
N SER A 146 11.13 11.19 16.70
CA SER A 146 10.01 10.91 15.80
C SER A 146 10.05 11.79 14.55
N TYR A 147 10.40 13.06 14.68
CA TYR A 147 10.57 13.95 13.52
C TYR A 147 11.73 13.52 12.63
N ARG A 148 12.89 13.14 13.20
CA ARG A 148 14.02 12.61 12.42
C ARG A 148 13.65 11.34 11.67
N ARG A 149 12.95 10.41 12.32
CA ARG A 149 12.44 9.18 11.68
C ARG A 149 11.48 9.49 10.53
N TYR A 150 10.55 10.42 10.74
CA TYR A 150 9.63 10.88 9.69
C TYR A 150 10.38 11.41 8.46
N LEU A 151 11.43 12.21 8.66
CA LEU A 151 12.23 12.73 7.56
C LEU A 151 12.99 11.63 6.82
N LEU A 152 13.60 10.69 7.55
CA LEU A 152 14.30 9.54 6.96
C LEU A 152 13.35 8.67 6.13
N GLU A 153 12.16 8.38 6.66
CA GLU A 153 11.15 7.59 5.94
C GLU A 153 10.73 8.27 4.63
N ARG A 154 10.56 9.60 4.63
CA ARG A 154 10.21 10.37 3.44
C ARG A 154 11.32 10.42 2.40
N MET A 155 12.57 10.51 2.85
CA MET A 155 13.74 10.41 1.99
C MET A 155 13.79 9.02 1.33
N ASP A 156 13.66 7.96 2.13
CA ASP A 156 13.67 6.57 1.63
C ASP A 156 12.50 6.28 0.69
N GLU A 157 11.31 6.84 0.95
CA GLU A 157 10.16 6.75 0.05
C GLU A 157 10.45 7.44 -1.30
N SER A 158 11.03 8.63 -1.26
CA SER A 158 11.41 9.39 -2.47
C SER A 158 12.46 8.66 -3.28
N ASP A 159 13.49 8.13 -2.63
CA ASP A 159 14.55 7.35 -3.28
C ASP A 159 14.00 6.07 -3.92
N ARG A 160 13.07 5.39 -3.24
CA ARG A 160 12.37 4.23 -3.81
C ARG A 160 11.58 4.60 -5.07
N ALA A 161 10.86 5.72 -5.06
CA ALA A 161 10.11 6.20 -6.22
C ALA A 161 11.05 6.53 -7.41
N ILE A 162 12.12 7.28 -7.16
CA ILE A 162 13.11 7.64 -8.19
C ILE A 162 13.77 6.38 -8.79
N ASN A 163 14.13 5.42 -7.94
CA ASN A 163 14.75 4.18 -8.40
C ASN A 163 13.78 3.31 -9.20
N PHE A 164 12.50 3.30 -8.81
CA PHE A 164 11.46 2.64 -9.58
C PHE A 164 11.30 3.25 -10.97
N ASP A 165 11.21 4.58 -11.08
CA ASP A 165 11.09 5.27 -12.37
C ASP A 165 12.30 5.01 -13.27
N LYS A 166 13.52 5.06 -12.71
CA LYS A 166 14.75 4.71 -13.45
C LYS A 166 14.69 3.29 -13.99
N LYS A 167 14.19 2.34 -13.20
CA LYS A 167 14.05 0.95 -13.62
C LYS A 167 13.04 0.81 -14.75
N CYS A 168 11.88 1.47 -14.67
CA CYS A 168 10.89 1.47 -15.75
C CYS A 168 11.47 2.02 -17.06
N LEU A 169 12.20 3.14 -17.00
CA LEU A 169 12.86 3.70 -18.18
C LEU A 169 13.88 2.74 -18.81
N GLU A 170 14.62 2.00 -17.97
CA GLU A 170 15.59 1.03 -18.47
C GLU A 170 14.89 -0.17 -19.11
N GLU A 171 13.82 -0.67 -18.50
CA GLU A 171 12.99 -1.74 -19.07
C GLU A 171 12.39 -1.34 -20.42
N ASP A 172 11.89 -0.11 -20.55
CA ASP A 172 11.36 0.42 -21.81
C ASP A 172 12.43 0.52 -22.88
N LYS A 173 13.64 1.00 -22.54
CA LYS A 173 14.77 1.04 -23.48
C LYS A 173 15.14 -0.37 -23.96
N VAL A 174 15.22 -1.33 -23.04
CA VAL A 174 15.53 -2.73 -23.38
C VAL A 174 14.43 -3.32 -24.26
N ALA A 175 13.16 -3.07 -23.94
CA ALA A 175 12.02 -3.53 -24.75
C ALA A 175 12.05 -2.93 -26.16
N PHE A 176 12.34 -1.63 -26.27
CA PHE A 176 12.51 -0.95 -27.56
C PHE A 176 13.65 -1.55 -28.37
N GLN A 177 14.83 -1.76 -27.76
CA GLN A 177 15.97 -2.37 -28.44
C GLN A 177 15.63 -3.78 -28.92
N LYS A 178 15.03 -4.62 -28.08
CA LYS A 178 14.59 -5.98 -28.44
C LYS A 178 13.63 -5.97 -29.62
N LYS A 179 12.61 -5.10 -29.58
CA LYS A 179 11.65 -4.94 -30.68
C LYS A 179 12.35 -4.49 -31.97
N SER A 180 13.27 -3.54 -31.88
CA SER A 180 14.02 -3.06 -33.04
C SER A 180 14.91 -4.15 -33.65
N ALA A 181 15.57 -4.96 -32.82
CA ALA A 181 16.42 -6.06 -33.25
C ALA A 181 15.58 -7.15 -33.92
N PHE A 182 14.45 -7.51 -33.33
CA PHE A 182 13.49 -8.45 -33.92
C PHE A 182 13.04 -7.97 -35.30
N LEU A 183 12.57 -6.73 -35.44
CA LEU A 183 12.11 -6.20 -36.72
C LEU A 183 13.23 -6.12 -37.78
N ARG A 184 14.46 -5.82 -37.36
CA ARG A 184 15.63 -5.85 -38.26
C ARG A 184 15.88 -7.26 -38.79
N GLN A 185 15.79 -8.29 -37.94
CA GLN A 185 15.95 -9.69 -38.39
C GLN A 185 14.93 -10.05 -39.47
N PHE A 186 13.65 -9.72 -39.29
CA PHE A 186 12.63 -9.98 -40.33
C PHE A 186 12.86 -9.19 -41.61
N ARG A 187 13.28 -7.93 -41.50
CA ARG A 187 13.62 -7.11 -42.67
C ARG A 187 14.75 -7.74 -43.47
N ASP A 188 15.81 -8.16 -42.78
CA ASP A 188 17.01 -8.70 -43.42
C ASP A 188 16.74 -10.08 -44.03
N GLU A 189 15.93 -10.93 -43.37
CA GLU A 189 15.52 -12.23 -43.92
C GLU A 189 14.58 -12.07 -45.13
N ASN A 190 13.63 -11.14 -45.07
CA ASN A 190 12.78 -10.83 -46.22
C ASN A 190 13.59 -10.34 -47.42
N LYS A 191 14.61 -9.49 -47.18
CA LYS A 191 15.53 -9.05 -48.22
C LYS A 191 16.30 -10.23 -48.83
N ARG A 192 16.85 -11.11 -47.98
CA ARG A 192 17.54 -12.33 -48.42
C ARG A 192 16.63 -13.22 -49.30
N LEU A 193 15.38 -13.44 -48.89
CA LEU A 193 14.42 -14.22 -49.66
C LEU A 193 14.08 -13.58 -51.01
N MET A 194 13.95 -12.25 -51.07
CA MET A 194 13.72 -11.55 -52.33
C MET A 194 14.91 -11.68 -53.29
N GLU A 195 16.13 -11.50 -52.77
CA GLU A 195 17.35 -11.66 -53.56
C GLU A 195 17.49 -13.09 -54.10
N LEU A 196 17.20 -14.10 -53.27
CA LEU A 196 17.22 -15.50 -53.69
C LEU A 196 16.17 -15.81 -54.76
N LYS A 197 14.94 -15.30 -54.61
CA LYS A 197 13.89 -15.41 -55.63
C LYS A 197 14.29 -14.76 -56.95
N GLU A 198 14.94 -13.60 -56.89
CA GLU A 198 15.39 -12.89 -58.09
C GLU A 198 16.54 -13.63 -58.79
N GLN A 199 17.48 -14.19 -58.02
CA GLN A 199 18.53 -15.08 -58.57
C GLN A 199 17.92 -16.30 -59.25
N GLN A 200 16.95 -16.96 -58.62
CA GLN A 200 16.26 -18.11 -59.22
C GLN A 200 15.53 -17.72 -60.51
N ARG A 201 14.84 -16.58 -60.54
CA ARG A 201 14.18 -16.07 -61.76
C ARG A 201 15.18 -15.83 -62.89
N LYS A 202 16.36 -15.26 -62.58
CA LYS A 202 17.43 -15.07 -63.58
C LYS A 202 17.92 -16.40 -64.13
N LEU A 203 18.17 -17.39 -63.27
CA LEU A 203 18.58 -18.73 -63.70
C LEU A 203 17.50 -19.40 -64.56
N ASN A 204 16.24 -19.33 -64.17
CA ASN A 204 15.13 -19.89 -64.94
C ASN A 204 15.01 -19.22 -66.32
N ARG A 205 15.20 -17.90 -66.43
CA ARG A 205 15.23 -17.20 -67.72
C ARG A 205 16.39 -17.66 -68.59
N LEU A 206 17.59 -17.81 -68.02
CA LEU A 206 18.75 -18.32 -68.76
C LEU A 206 18.51 -19.75 -69.27
N HIS A 207 17.95 -20.62 -68.43
CA HIS A 207 17.61 -21.98 -68.81
C HIS A 207 16.52 -22.02 -69.89
N SER A 208 15.47 -21.20 -69.77
CA SER A 208 14.42 -21.07 -70.80
C SER A 208 15.04 -20.64 -72.13
N ASN A 209 15.83 -19.58 -72.13
CA ASN A 209 16.50 -19.08 -73.33
C ASN A 209 17.42 -20.14 -73.96
N GLN A 210 18.18 -20.90 -73.16
CA GLN A 210 19.01 -22.00 -73.66
C GLN A 210 18.16 -23.09 -74.31
N SER A 211 17.09 -23.51 -73.64
CA SER A 211 16.18 -24.53 -74.19
C SER A 211 15.48 -24.05 -75.46
N GLU A 212 15.11 -22.78 -75.56
CA GLU A 212 14.52 -22.17 -76.76
C GLU A 212 15.53 -22.16 -77.92
N VAL A 213 16.79 -21.79 -77.67
CA VAL A 213 17.86 -21.85 -78.68
C VAL A 213 18.10 -23.29 -79.15
N GLU A 214 18.11 -24.26 -78.24
CA GLU A 214 18.22 -25.67 -78.60
C GLU A 214 17.02 -26.14 -79.44
N LEU A 215 15.79 -25.78 -79.07
CA LEU A 215 14.58 -26.10 -79.84
C LEU A 215 14.60 -25.48 -81.24
N LEU A 216 14.99 -24.22 -81.37
CA LEU A 216 15.14 -23.53 -82.66
C LEU A 216 16.19 -24.21 -83.56
N ARG A 217 17.24 -24.79 -82.98
CA ARG A 217 18.25 -25.55 -83.72
C ARG A 217 17.66 -26.80 -84.39
N TYR A 218 16.70 -27.48 -83.75
CA TYR A 218 16.08 -28.71 -84.28
C TYR A 218 14.80 -28.45 -85.10
N ASN A 219 14.01 -27.43 -84.76
CA ASN A 219 12.74 -27.12 -85.44
C ASN A 219 12.53 -25.60 -85.59
N PRO A 220 13.19 -24.95 -86.57
CA PRO A 220 13.20 -23.49 -86.70
C PRO A 220 11.86 -22.87 -87.13
N VAL A 221 10.96 -23.65 -87.75
CA VAL A 221 9.69 -23.13 -88.32
C VAL A 221 8.51 -23.26 -87.35
N ASN A 222 8.50 -24.29 -86.50
CA ASN A 222 7.42 -24.55 -85.52
C ASN A 222 7.99 -24.78 -84.12
N TRP A 223 8.83 -23.85 -83.66
CA TRP A 223 9.55 -23.95 -82.40
C TRP A 223 8.65 -23.97 -81.15
N SER A 224 7.45 -23.38 -81.23
CA SER A 224 6.42 -23.43 -80.18
C SER A 224 5.51 -24.68 -80.28
N GLN A 225 5.70 -25.55 -81.28
CA GLN A 225 4.84 -26.72 -81.58
C GLN A 225 3.34 -26.39 -81.67
N THR A 226 2.99 -25.14 -81.97
CA THR A 226 1.59 -24.66 -82.00
C THR A 226 0.93 -24.85 -83.36
N LEU A 227 1.69 -25.04 -84.45
CA LEU A 227 1.13 -25.45 -85.73
C LEU A 227 0.92 -26.98 -85.73
N ARG A 228 -0.33 -27.40 -85.86
CA ARG A 228 -0.73 -28.79 -86.18
C ARG A 228 -0.84 -28.98 -87.68
#